data_AF-A0A6N1XAZ1-F1
#
_entry.id   AF-A0A6N1XAZ1-F1
#
_cell.length_a   1.000
_cell.length_b   1.000
_cell.length_c   1.000
_cell.angle_alpha   90.00
_cell.angle_beta   90.00
_cell.angle_gamma   90.00
#
_symmetry.space_group_name_H-M   'P 1'
#
loop_
_entity.id
_entity.type
_entity.pdbx_description
1 polymer ?
#
loop_
_entity_poly.entity_id
_entity_poly.type
_entity_poly.pdbx_seq_one_letter_code
_entity_poly.pdbx_strand_id
1 'polypeptide(L)'
;MAAVLARGDIWRGDALASLPEASIPSGHAALDAELPGSGWPRGNLTEILVDRSGLGEMALLLPALAQLSADGGWLALVAPPWLPHAPAWAAAGVALERLVIVRAGRQVAWSVEQLLASGGFAGVLAWPEANIDAAALRRLQVAAEGRSVFACLWRSTATAGIPSPAPLRVLLKPVSAAGALSVQILKRRGRPAARPLVLSILRPGRTTRVVAGAALSLVAARSAALAAVA
;
A
#
# COMPACT_ATOMS: atom_id res chain seq x y z
N MET A 1 -16.87 29.31 33.97
CA MET A 1 -17.67 29.13 32.74
C MET A 1 -16.80 29.34 31.48
N ALA A 2 -15.75 28.52 31.28
CA ALA A 2 -14.93 28.52 30.03
C ALA A 2 -13.90 27.37 29.90
N ALA A 3 -13.64 26.54 30.92
CA ALA A 3 -12.43 25.67 30.93
C ALA A 3 -12.68 24.14 30.84
N VAL A 4 -13.88 23.69 30.45
CA VAL A 4 -14.23 22.25 30.38
C VAL A 4 -14.36 21.73 28.92
N LEU A 5 -14.09 22.57 27.92
CA LEU A 5 -14.19 22.19 26.50
C LEU A 5 -12.83 21.82 25.84
N ALA A 6 -11.74 21.76 26.60
CA ALA A 6 -10.39 21.43 26.11
C ALA A 6 -9.99 19.96 26.33
N ARG A 7 -10.96 19.05 26.47
CA ARG A 7 -10.69 17.60 26.55
C ARG A 7 -10.91 16.98 25.18
N GLY A 8 -9.85 16.40 24.62
CA GLY A 8 -9.80 15.77 23.30
C GLY A 8 -10.60 14.48 23.13
N ASP A 9 -11.58 14.22 24.01
CA ASP A 9 -12.37 12.99 24.03
C ASP A 9 -13.76 13.16 23.40
N ILE A 10 -14.01 14.28 22.72
CA ILE A 10 -15.28 14.55 22.05
C ILE A 10 -15.11 14.37 20.55
N TRP A 11 -15.54 13.21 20.05
CA TRP A 11 -15.73 12.99 18.61
C TRP A 11 -16.85 13.91 18.10
N ARG A 12 -16.48 14.95 17.35
CA ARG A 12 -17.41 15.77 16.58
C ARG A 12 -17.53 15.17 15.18
N GLY A 13 -18.71 14.65 14.85
CA GLY A 13 -18.99 13.91 13.62
C GLY A 13 -19.09 14.75 12.33
N ASP A 14 -18.82 16.04 12.40
CA ASP A 14 -19.07 17.02 11.33
C ASP A 14 -17.87 17.90 10.96
N ALA A 15 -16.82 17.92 11.79
CA ALA A 15 -15.54 18.54 11.43
C ALA A 15 -14.63 17.47 10.82
N LEU A 16 -14.05 17.75 9.64
CA LEU A 16 -12.83 17.05 9.20
C LEU A 16 -11.90 17.00 10.42
N ALA A 17 -11.48 15.80 10.83
CA ALA A 17 -10.55 15.64 11.94
C ALA A 17 -9.39 16.64 11.74
N SER A 18 -9.33 17.64 12.60
CA SER A 18 -8.58 18.88 12.39
C SER A 18 -7.10 18.75 12.76
N LEU A 19 -6.56 17.55 12.63
CA LEU A 19 -5.12 17.31 12.51
C LEU A 19 -4.92 16.86 11.07
N PRO A 20 -4.01 17.48 10.29
CA PRO A 20 -3.70 16.99 8.95
C PRO A 20 -3.26 15.53 9.07
N GLU A 21 -4.18 14.64 8.73
CA GLU A 21 -3.92 13.21 8.68
C GLU A 21 -2.84 13.04 7.62
N ALA A 22 -1.62 12.71 8.04
CA ALA A 22 -0.50 12.62 7.12
C ALA A 22 -0.87 11.64 6.01
N SER A 23 -0.89 12.12 4.77
CA SER A 23 -1.31 11.35 3.61
C SER A 23 -0.16 11.21 2.62
N ILE A 24 -0.30 10.27 1.69
CA ILE A 24 0.64 10.06 0.58
C ILE A 24 -0.18 10.12 -0.70
N PRO A 25 0.16 11.00 -1.67
CA PRO A 25 -0.54 11.05 -2.94
C PRO A 25 -0.66 9.67 -3.59
N SER A 26 -1.83 9.32 -4.08
CA SER A 26 -2.03 8.03 -4.76
C SER A 26 -1.44 8.01 -6.17
N GLY A 27 -1.07 9.18 -6.72
CA GLY A 27 -0.73 9.34 -8.12
C GLY A 27 -1.95 9.45 -9.04
N HIS A 28 -3.15 9.44 -8.47
CA HIS A 28 -4.42 9.54 -9.19
C HIS A 28 -5.27 10.65 -8.59
N ALA A 29 -5.28 11.83 -9.23
CA ALA A 29 -5.98 13.01 -8.73
C ALA A 29 -7.46 12.77 -8.40
N ALA A 30 -8.16 11.95 -9.19
CA ALA A 30 -9.56 11.59 -8.93
C ALA A 30 -9.74 10.76 -7.65
N LEU A 31 -8.78 9.91 -7.30
CA LEU A 31 -8.79 9.16 -6.05
C LEU A 31 -8.38 10.06 -4.88
N ASP A 32 -7.35 10.88 -5.05
CA ASP A 32 -6.89 11.82 -4.02
C ASP A 32 -8.01 12.77 -3.60
N ALA A 33 -8.82 13.29 -4.54
CA ALA A 33 -9.99 14.12 -4.23
C ALA A 33 -11.03 13.41 -3.34
N GLU A 34 -11.04 12.08 -3.33
CA GLU A 34 -11.94 11.24 -2.55
C GLU A 34 -11.28 10.63 -1.29
N LEU A 35 -10.01 10.90 -1.01
CA LEU A 35 -9.39 10.40 0.21
C LEU A 35 -9.24 11.53 1.24
N PRO A 36 -9.52 11.27 2.53
CA PRO A 36 -9.20 12.23 3.58
C PRO A 36 -7.72 12.62 3.52
N GLY A 37 -7.43 13.92 3.59
CA GLY A 37 -6.06 14.42 3.46
C GLY A 37 -5.49 14.37 2.02
N SER A 38 -6.30 14.10 1.00
CA SER A 38 -5.89 14.11 -0.41
C SER A 38 -4.82 13.06 -0.78
N GLY A 39 -4.93 11.86 -0.21
CA GLY A 39 -4.05 10.73 -0.53
C GLY A 39 -4.30 9.53 0.36
N TRP A 40 -3.49 8.48 0.20
CA TRP A 40 -3.50 7.32 1.08
C TRP A 40 -3.20 7.73 2.53
N PRO A 41 -4.04 7.38 3.51
CA PRO A 41 -3.82 7.76 4.90
C PRO A 41 -2.62 7.01 5.48
N ARG A 42 -1.79 7.74 6.23
CA ARG A 42 -0.75 7.16 7.08
C ARG A 42 -1.27 7.04 8.50
N GLY A 43 -0.67 6.11 9.24
CA GLY A 43 -0.99 5.92 10.65
C GLY A 43 -2.36 5.29 10.88
N ASN A 44 -2.85 4.55 9.90
CA ASN A 44 -4.10 3.81 9.96
C ASN A 44 -4.02 2.59 9.03
N LEU A 45 -4.87 1.61 9.29
CA LEU A 45 -5.04 0.45 8.45
C LEU A 45 -5.93 0.77 7.25
N THR A 46 -5.42 0.49 6.05
CA THR A 46 -6.19 0.50 4.80
C THR A 46 -6.47 -0.95 4.38
N GLU A 47 -7.71 -1.26 4.05
CA GLU A 47 -8.06 -2.55 3.41
C GLU A 47 -8.30 -2.35 1.93
N ILE A 48 -7.64 -3.17 1.11
CA ILE A 48 -7.90 -3.28 -0.32
C ILE A 48 -8.54 -4.64 -0.59
N LEU A 49 -9.80 -4.59 -1.02
CA LEU A 49 -10.63 -5.75 -1.26
C LEU A 49 -10.57 -6.11 -2.75
N VAL A 50 -10.03 -7.29 -3.06
CA VAL A 50 -9.89 -7.83 -4.41
C VAL A 50 -9.75 -9.36 -4.35
N ASP A 51 -10.39 -10.09 -5.27
CA ASP A 51 -10.26 -11.56 -5.36
C ASP A 51 -9.45 -12.01 -6.58
N ARG A 52 -9.25 -11.13 -7.57
CA ARG A 52 -8.54 -11.44 -8.80
C ARG A 52 -7.23 -10.66 -8.85
N SER A 53 -6.13 -11.37 -9.04
CA SER A 53 -4.84 -10.75 -9.34
C SER A 53 -4.79 -10.29 -10.80
N GLY A 54 -3.98 -9.27 -11.08
CA GLY A 54 -3.72 -8.82 -12.46
C GLY A 54 -4.74 -7.81 -13.00
N LEU A 55 -5.51 -7.17 -12.13
CA LEU A 55 -6.36 -6.02 -12.45
C LEU A 55 -5.55 -4.72 -12.63
N GLY A 56 -4.34 -4.67 -12.08
CA GLY A 56 -3.56 -3.44 -11.93
C GLY A 56 -3.61 -2.90 -10.49
N GLU A 57 -4.09 -3.73 -9.57
CA GLU A 57 -4.22 -3.44 -8.14
C GLU A 57 -2.90 -3.02 -7.51
N MET A 58 -1.78 -3.65 -7.89
CA MET A 58 -0.46 -3.19 -7.43
C MET A 58 -0.06 -1.86 -8.06
N ALA A 59 -0.37 -1.65 -9.34
CA ALA A 59 -0.03 -0.43 -10.04
C ALA A 59 -0.77 0.80 -9.47
N LEU A 60 -1.93 0.61 -8.85
CA LEU A 60 -2.62 1.64 -8.06
C LEU A 60 -1.79 2.15 -6.87
N LEU A 61 -0.97 1.28 -6.26
CA LEU A 61 -0.15 1.63 -5.09
C LEU A 61 1.27 2.05 -5.45
N LEU A 62 1.77 1.67 -6.64
CA LEU A 62 3.16 1.94 -7.03
C LEU A 62 3.58 3.41 -6.89
N PRO A 63 2.78 4.43 -7.25
CA PRO A 63 3.18 5.83 -7.05
C PRO A 63 3.48 6.18 -5.59
N ALA A 64 2.64 5.70 -4.66
CA ALA A 64 2.84 5.92 -3.23
C ALA A 64 4.07 5.17 -2.70
N LEU A 65 4.31 3.94 -3.17
CA LEU A 65 5.49 3.16 -2.78
C LEU A 65 6.78 3.76 -3.32
N ALA A 66 6.76 4.25 -4.56
CA ALA A 66 7.88 4.96 -5.16
C ALA A 66 8.25 6.17 -4.32
N GLN A 67 7.27 7.03 -4.00
CA GLN A 67 7.48 8.21 -3.15
C GLN A 67 8.06 7.83 -1.77
N LEU A 68 7.44 6.88 -1.07
CA LEU A 68 7.90 6.46 0.26
C LEU A 68 9.35 5.95 0.26
N SER A 69 9.72 5.18 -0.77
CA SER A 69 11.06 4.63 -0.90
C SER A 69 12.10 5.66 -1.34
N ALA A 70 11.70 6.61 -2.20
CA ALA A 70 12.54 7.74 -2.63
C ALA A 70 12.84 8.68 -1.45
N ASP A 71 11.90 8.84 -0.52
CA ASP A 71 12.08 9.57 0.75
C ASP A 71 12.96 8.80 1.76
N GLY A 72 13.55 7.67 1.36
CA GLY A 72 14.44 6.85 2.18
C GLY A 72 13.72 5.85 3.10
N GLY A 73 12.40 5.75 3.01
CA GLY A 73 11.58 4.86 3.83
C GLY A 73 11.68 3.38 3.42
N TRP A 74 11.73 2.49 4.41
CA TRP A 74 11.66 1.05 4.15
C TRP A 74 10.23 0.59 3.82
N LEU A 75 10.13 -0.30 2.84
CA LEU A 75 8.90 -0.97 2.44
C LEU A 75 8.95 -2.45 2.81
N ALA A 76 7.86 -2.98 3.38
CA ALA A 76 7.70 -4.40 3.65
C ALA A 76 6.53 -4.99 2.85
N LEU A 77 6.79 -6.10 2.14
CA LEU A 77 5.75 -6.95 1.56
C LEU A 77 5.67 -8.24 2.38
N VAL A 78 4.58 -8.42 3.09
CA VAL A 78 4.37 -9.55 4.01
C VAL A 78 3.49 -10.60 3.34
N ALA A 79 4.08 -11.78 3.13
CA ALA A 79 3.47 -12.92 2.45
C ALA A 79 2.85 -12.59 1.07
N PRO A 80 3.52 -11.81 0.19
CA PRO A 80 2.95 -11.55 -1.13
C PRO A 80 2.73 -12.88 -1.87
N PRO A 81 1.59 -13.09 -2.56
CA PRO A 81 1.24 -14.39 -3.15
C PRO A 81 2.08 -14.68 -4.41
N TRP A 82 2.77 -13.66 -4.91
CA TRP A 82 3.69 -13.70 -6.04
C TRP A 82 5.00 -13.00 -5.64
N LEU A 83 6.07 -13.33 -6.35
CA LEU A 83 7.29 -12.54 -6.26
C LEU A 83 7.12 -11.24 -7.06
N PRO A 84 7.38 -10.06 -6.48
CA PRO A 84 7.39 -8.81 -7.23
C PRO A 84 8.39 -8.88 -8.40
N HIS A 85 7.95 -8.48 -9.59
CA HIS A 85 8.84 -8.36 -10.72
C HIS A 85 9.71 -7.11 -10.57
N ALA A 86 10.93 -7.28 -10.05
CA ALA A 86 11.84 -6.20 -9.68
C ALA A 86 12.06 -5.15 -10.78
N PRO A 87 12.31 -5.49 -12.06
CA PRO A 87 12.45 -4.49 -13.12
C PRO A 87 11.23 -3.60 -13.32
N ALA A 88 10.01 -4.14 -13.20
CA ALA A 88 8.78 -3.34 -13.31
C ALA A 88 8.61 -2.37 -12.14
N TRP A 89 9.02 -2.76 -10.93
CA TRP A 89 8.94 -1.91 -9.75
C TRP A 89 10.00 -0.80 -9.78
N ALA A 90 11.22 -1.12 -10.22
CA ALA A 90 12.26 -0.12 -10.48
C ALA A 90 11.83 0.88 -11.57
N ALA A 91 11.23 0.39 -12.67
CA ALA A 91 10.69 1.25 -13.73
C ALA A 91 9.52 2.13 -13.25
N ALA A 92 8.83 1.74 -12.18
CA ALA A 92 7.81 2.54 -11.52
C ALA A 92 8.37 3.50 -10.45
N GLY A 93 9.70 3.54 -10.26
CA GLY A 93 10.38 4.45 -9.34
C GLY A 93 10.55 3.93 -7.91
N VAL A 94 10.29 2.65 -7.65
CA VAL A 94 10.53 2.05 -6.32
C VAL A 94 12.03 1.78 -6.13
N ALA A 95 12.61 2.31 -5.06
CA ALA A 95 13.99 1.99 -4.65
C ALA A 95 14.06 0.56 -4.10
N LEU A 96 14.54 -0.38 -4.92
CA LEU A 96 14.51 -1.81 -4.60
C LEU A 96 15.40 -2.17 -3.40
N GLU A 97 16.45 -1.39 -3.14
CA GLU A 97 17.31 -1.52 -1.97
C GLU A 97 16.61 -1.21 -0.64
N ARG A 98 15.41 -0.60 -0.69
CA ARG A 98 14.54 -0.31 0.45
C ARG A 98 13.35 -1.28 0.57
N LEU A 99 13.31 -2.33 -0.25
CA LEU A 99 12.22 -3.30 -0.26
C LEU A 99 12.60 -4.58 0.46
N VAL A 100 11.83 -4.93 1.50
CA VAL A 100 11.95 -6.20 2.22
C VAL A 100 10.74 -7.08 1.91
N ILE A 101 11.00 -8.35 1.58
CA ILE A 101 9.95 -9.35 1.38
C ILE A 101 9.98 -10.32 2.57
N VAL A 102 8.90 -10.36 3.34
CA VAL A 102 8.75 -11.22 4.51
C VAL A 102 7.92 -12.44 4.14
N ARG A 103 8.49 -13.63 4.29
CA ARG A 103 7.76 -14.91 4.18
C ARG A 103 7.19 -15.25 5.54
N ALA A 104 5.90 -14.96 5.76
CA ALA A 104 5.29 -15.06 7.08
C ALA A 104 4.42 -16.31 7.30
N GLY A 105 4.15 -17.12 6.26
CA GLY A 105 3.26 -18.30 6.37
C GLY A 105 1.96 -17.95 7.10
N ARG A 106 1.62 -18.69 8.16
CA ARG A 106 0.44 -18.42 9.01
C ARG A 106 0.57 -17.22 9.96
N GLN A 107 1.76 -16.63 10.09
CA GLN A 107 2.08 -15.55 11.02
C GLN A 107 2.04 -14.16 10.38
N VAL A 108 1.26 -13.96 9.32
CA VAL A 108 1.14 -12.67 8.62
C VAL A 108 0.75 -11.56 9.59
N ALA A 109 -0.32 -11.74 10.37
CA ALA A 109 -0.82 -10.70 11.28
C ALA A 109 0.23 -10.33 12.34
N TRP A 110 0.87 -11.33 12.96
CA TRP A 110 1.93 -11.09 13.94
C TRP A 110 3.13 -10.37 13.31
N SER A 111 3.55 -10.77 12.11
CA SER A 111 4.66 -10.13 11.41
C SER A 111 4.36 -8.66 11.09
N VAL A 112 3.15 -8.35 10.62
CA VAL A 112 2.70 -6.97 10.38
C VAL A 112 2.72 -6.18 11.69
N GLU A 113 2.20 -6.75 12.78
CA GLU A 113 2.20 -6.10 14.10
C GLU A 113 3.63 -5.73 14.54
N GLN A 114 4.59 -6.64 14.40
CA GLN A 114 6.00 -6.37 14.74
C GLN A 114 6.63 -5.30 13.85
N LEU A 115 6.36 -5.34 12.54
CA LEU A 115 6.86 -4.32 11.60
C LEU A 115 6.31 -2.93 11.95
N LEU A 116 5.02 -2.83 12.27
CA LEU A 116 4.40 -1.58 12.70
C LEU A 116 4.97 -1.11 14.04
N ALA A 117 5.11 -2.00 15.02
CA ALA A 117 5.66 -1.72 16.34
C ALA A 117 7.10 -1.18 16.27
N SER A 118 7.92 -1.72 15.37
CA SER A 118 9.32 -1.29 15.17
C SER A 118 9.49 0.18 14.79
N GLY A 119 8.48 0.76 14.12
CA GLY A 119 8.55 2.15 13.62
C GLY A 119 9.54 2.38 12.47
N GLY A 120 10.20 1.34 11.94
CA GLY A 120 11.23 1.47 10.91
C GLY A 120 10.71 1.47 9.46
N PHE A 121 9.42 1.19 9.25
CA PHE A 121 8.84 1.04 7.92
C PHE A 121 7.90 2.20 7.57
N ALA A 122 8.08 2.74 6.38
CA ALA A 122 7.21 3.77 5.82
C ALA A 122 6.00 3.16 5.08
N GLY A 123 6.13 1.92 4.58
CA GLY A 123 5.04 1.17 3.95
C GLY A 123 5.05 -0.31 4.34
N VAL A 124 3.90 -0.86 4.70
CA VAL A 124 3.71 -2.28 5.01
C VAL A 124 2.48 -2.80 4.27
N LEU A 125 2.68 -3.71 3.32
CA LEU A 125 1.61 -4.35 2.55
C LEU A 125 1.57 -5.82 2.92
N ALA A 126 0.39 -6.35 3.25
CA ALA A 126 0.26 -7.75 3.66
C ALA A 126 -0.86 -8.48 2.93
N TRP A 127 -0.63 -9.76 2.65
CA TRP A 127 -1.58 -10.68 2.04
C TRP A 127 -1.84 -11.87 2.99
N PRO A 128 -2.77 -11.74 3.94
CA PRO A 128 -3.18 -12.87 4.77
C PRO A 128 -3.90 -13.94 3.92
N GLU A 129 -3.49 -15.21 4.05
CA GLU A 129 -4.08 -16.35 3.31
C GLU A 129 -5.53 -16.67 3.72
N ALA A 130 -5.94 -16.28 4.92
CA ALA A 130 -7.26 -16.52 5.48
C ALA A 130 -7.91 -15.23 5.95
N ASN A 131 -9.21 -15.30 6.29
CA ASN A 131 -9.87 -14.23 7.01
C ASN A 131 -9.20 -14.01 8.37
N ILE A 132 -8.36 -12.97 8.42
CA ILE A 132 -7.87 -12.40 9.66
C ILE A 132 -9.06 -12.04 10.54
N ASP A 133 -9.04 -12.51 11.78
CA ASP A 133 -10.14 -12.27 12.71
C ASP A 133 -10.23 -10.80 13.15
N ALA A 134 -11.38 -10.42 13.72
CA ALA A 134 -11.64 -9.04 14.12
C ALA A 134 -10.68 -8.53 15.22
N ALA A 135 -10.21 -9.42 16.11
CA ALA A 135 -9.30 -9.06 17.20
C ALA A 135 -7.90 -8.75 16.68
N ALA A 136 -7.39 -9.56 15.76
CA ALA A 136 -6.14 -9.35 15.05
C ALA A 136 -6.21 -8.07 14.19
N LEU A 137 -7.29 -7.84 13.43
CA LEU A 137 -7.47 -6.59 12.70
C LEU A 137 -7.46 -5.36 13.62
N ARG A 138 -8.08 -5.45 14.80
CA ARG A 138 -8.10 -4.34 15.75
C ARG A 138 -6.72 -4.10 16.36
N ARG A 139 -5.96 -5.15 16.67
CA ARG A 139 -4.55 -5.03 17.08
C ARG A 139 -3.70 -4.36 16.00
N LEU A 140 -3.87 -4.74 14.73
CA LEU A 140 -3.15 -4.11 13.62
C LEU A 140 -3.52 -2.63 13.45
N GLN A 141 -4.79 -2.27 13.58
CA GLN A 141 -5.21 -0.87 13.54
C GLN A 141 -4.57 -0.07 14.68
N VAL A 142 -4.58 -0.60 15.91
CA VAL A 142 -3.93 0.05 17.08
C VAL A 142 -2.42 0.16 16.86
N ALA A 143 -1.77 -0.86 16.30
CA ALA A 143 -0.35 -0.84 16.02
C ALA A 143 0.02 0.21 14.95
N ALA A 144 -0.86 0.45 13.97
CA ALA A 144 -0.67 1.47 12.94
C ALA A 144 -1.00 2.89 13.43
N GLU A 145 -1.92 3.03 14.40
CA GLU A 145 -2.48 4.31 14.82
C GLU A 145 -1.42 5.35 15.20
N GLY A 146 -1.50 6.54 14.57
CA GLY A 146 -0.60 7.66 14.86
C GLY A 146 0.85 7.51 14.36
N ARG A 147 1.19 6.40 13.69
CA ARG A 147 2.53 6.20 13.12
C ARG A 147 2.65 6.78 11.72
N SER A 148 3.86 7.16 11.31
CA SER A 148 4.11 7.66 9.95
C SER A 148 4.28 6.51 8.94
N VAL A 149 3.31 5.60 8.87
CA VAL A 149 3.36 4.37 8.04
C VAL A 149 2.10 4.23 7.18
N PHE A 150 2.25 3.85 5.93
CA PHE A 150 1.17 3.36 5.10
C PHE A 150 0.98 1.85 5.30
N ALA A 151 -0.05 1.45 6.05
CA ALA A 151 -0.34 0.05 6.34
C ALA A 151 -1.54 -0.43 5.50
N CYS A 152 -1.31 -1.44 4.67
CA CYS A 152 -2.31 -1.95 3.73
C CYS A 152 -2.48 -3.47 3.84
N LEU A 153 -3.72 -3.94 3.95
CA LEU A 153 -4.08 -5.36 3.91
C LEU A 153 -4.86 -5.67 2.64
N TRP A 154 -4.41 -6.68 1.91
CA TRP A 154 -5.17 -7.28 0.82
C TRP A 154 -6.18 -8.28 1.40
N ARG A 155 -7.45 -8.13 1.05
CA ARG A 155 -8.54 -8.95 1.58
C ARG A 155 -9.49 -9.40 0.48
N SER A 156 -10.21 -10.50 0.73
CA SER A 156 -11.23 -10.98 -0.21
C SER A 156 -12.43 -10.02 -0.29
N THR A 157 -13.03 -9.89 -1.47
CA THR A 157 -14.25 -9.10 -1.65
C THR A 157 -15.45 -9.66 -0.91
N ALA A 158 -15.43 -10.96 -0.56
CA ALA A 158 -16.43 -11.61 0.30
C ALA A 158 -16.54 -10.94 1.69
N THR A 159 -15.51 -10.22 2.12
CA THR A 159 -15.49 -9.52 3.41
C THR A 159 -16.05 -8.09 3.34
N ALA A 160 -16.51 -7.62 2.18
CA ALA A 160 -16.98 -6.24 1.99
C ALA A 160 -18.10 -5.85 2.97
N GLY A 161 -19.05 -6.75 3.22
CA GLY A 161 -20.15 -6.53 4.17
C GLY A 161 -19.80 -6.78 5.64
N ILE A 162 -18.62 -7.34 5.93
CA ILE A 162 -18.20 -7.66 7.30
C ILE A 162 -17.64 -6.39 7.97
N PRO A 163 -18.04 -6.04 9.20
CA PRO A 163 -17.47 -4.92 9.94
C PRO A 163 -15.95 -5.05 10.09
N SER A 164 -15.24 -3.95 9.88
CA SER A 164 -13.78 -3.90 10.04
C SER A 164 -13.37 -2.64 10.82
N PRO A 165 -12.34 -2.73 11.69
CA PRO A 165 -11.77 -1.58 12.38
C PRO A 165 -11.01 -0.63 11.44
N ALA A 166 -10.59 -1.08 10.24
CA ALA A 166 -9.85 -0.27 9.28
C ALA A 166 -10.62 1.01 8.90
N PRO A 167 -10.06 2.22 9.08
CA PRO A 167 -10.75 3.46 8.76
C PRO A 167 -11.00 3.65 7.25
N LEU A 168 -10.14 3.09 6.40
CA LEU A 168 -10.29 3.12 4.94
C LEU A 168 -10.46 1.69 4.40
N ARG A 169 -11.51 1.47 3.60
CA ARG A 169 -11.75 0.21 2.88
C ARG A 169 -12.09 0.53 1.43
N VAL A 170 -11.36 -0.08 0.51
CA VAL A 170 -11.48 0.16 -0.93
C VAL A 170 -11.71 -1.17 -1.64
N LEU A 171 -12.75 -1.25 -2.45
CA LEU A 171 -13.09 -2.39 -3.29
C LEU A 171 -12.62 -2.13 -4.72
N LEU A 172 -11.85 -3.08 -5.26
CA LEU A 172 -11.36 -3.04 -6.63
C LEU A 172 -12.17 -3.98 -7.51
N LYS A 173 -12.65 -3.48 -8.65
CA LYS A 173 -13.39 -4.26 -9.65
C LYS A 173 -12.77 -4.10 -11.04
N PRO A 174 -12.76 -5.16 -11.86
CA PRO A 174 -12.38 -5.03 -13.27
C PRO A 174 -13.35 -4.12 -14.01
N VAL A 175 -12.84 -3.43 -15.02
CA VAL A 175 -13.64 -2.69 -16.01
C VAL A 175 -13.37 -3.31 -17.38
N SER A 176 -14.36 -3.34 -18.26
CA SER A 176 -14.22 -3.93 -19.61
C SER A 176 -13.17 -3.22 -20.48
N ALA A 177 -12.91 -1.93 -20.19
CA ALA A 177 -11.89 -1.15 -20.87
C ALA A 177 -10.48 -1.58 -20.43
N ALA A 178 -9.60 -1.82 -21.41
CA ALA A 178 -8.23 -2.22 -21.15
C ALA A 178 -7.47 -1.15 -20.34
N GLY A 179 -6.81 -1.57 -19.26
CA GLY A 179 -6.05 -0.66 -18.40
C GLY A 179 -6.91 0.22 -17.50
N ALA A 180 -8.21 -0.04 -17.36
CA ALA A 180 -9.07 0.66 -16.42
C ALA A 180 -9.34 -0.20 -15.16
N LEU A 181 -9.42 0.45 -14.00
CA LEU A 181 -9.73 -0.16 -12.71
C LEU A 181 -10.87 0.61 -12.05
N SER A 182 -11.91 -0.09 -11.63
CA SER A 182 -12.97 0.52 -10.83
C SER A 182 -12.58 0.48 -9.36
N VAL A 183 -12.60 1.65 -8.72
CA VAL A 183 -12.26 1.86 -7.32
C VAL A 183 -13.51 2.35 -6.59
N GLN A 184 -14.02 1.53 -5.68
CA GLN A 184 -15.19 1.85 -4.87
C GLN A 184 -14.77 1.97 -3.40
N ILE A 185 -14.87 3.17 -2.82
CA ILE A 185 -14.61 3.38 -1.40
C ILE A 185 -15.81 2.87 -0.61
N LEU A 186 -15.61 1.83 0.20
CA LEU A 186 -16.66 1.23 1.05
C LEU A 186 -16.76 1.93 2.41
N LYS A 187 -15.62 2.42 2.91
CA LYS A 187 -15.50 3.08 4.21
C LYS A 187 -14.35 4.08 4.14
N ARG A 188 -14.56 5.29 4.67
CA ARG A 188 -13.53 6.31 4.93
C ARG A 188 -13.94 7.13 6.15
N ARG A 189 -12.99 7.84 6.78
CA ARG A 189 -13.31 8.89 7.75
C ARG A 189 -13.95 10.09 7.03
N GLY A 190 -14.89 10.77 7.67
CA GLY A 190 -15.55 11.95 7.13
C GLY A 190 -16.76 11.65 6.24
N ARG A 191 -16.92 12.43 5.15
CA ARG A 191 -18.13 12.39 4.32
C ARG A 191 -18.38 10.99 3.72
N PRO A 192 -19.65 10.59 3.53
CA PRO A 192 -19.98 9.35 2.82
C PRO A 192 -19.26 9.24 1.48
N ALA A 193 -18.87 8.03 1.11
CA ALA A 193 -18.12 7.77 -0.11
C ALA A 193 -18.90 8.16 -1.37
N ALA A 194 -18.17 8.67 -2.37
CA ALA A 194 -18.73 8.99 -3.68
C ALA A 194 -19.04 7.75 -4.52
N ARG A 195 -19.55 7.98 -5.73
CA ARG A 195 -19.75 6.94 -6.75
C ARG A 195 -18.42 6.23 -7.07
N PRO A 196 -18.47 4.98 -7.57
CA PRO A 196 -17.26 4.28 -8.00
C PRO A 196 -16.46 5.12 -9.00
N LEU A 197 -15.16 5.22 -8.77
CA LEU A 197 -14.21 5.87 -9.67
C LEU A 197 -13.74 4.86 -10.73
N VAL A 198 -13.54 5.31 -11.96
CA VAL A 198 -12.86 4.53 -12.99
C VAL A 198 -11.52 5.19 -13.25
N LEU A 199 -10.44 4.52 -12.86
CA LEU A 199 -9.08 5.02 -12.97
C LEU A 199 -8.37 4.35 -14.15
N SER A 200 -7.63 5.13 -14.93
CA SER A 200 -6.67 4.60 -15.90
C SER A 200 -5.40 4.18 -15.16
N ILE A 201 -5.10 2.89 -15.17
CA ILE A 201 -3.93 2.29 -14.53
C ILE A 201 -2.89 1.98 -15.59
N LEU A 202 -1.77 2.70 -15.54
CA LEU A 202 -0.60 2.42 -16.34
C LEU A 202 0.08 1.15 -15.80
N ARG A 203 0.24 0.13 -16.65
CA ARG A 203 0.96 -1.10 -16.29
C ARG A 203 2.43 -0.95 -16.67
N PRO A 204 3.38 -0.95 -15.71
CA PRO A 204 4.80 -0.92 -16.03
C PRO A 204 5.15 -2.13 -16.92
N GLY A 205 5.85 -1.90 -18.03
CA GLY A 205 6.26 -2.95 -18.98
C GLY A 205 5.29 -3.23 -20.15
N ARG A 206 4.13 -2.56 -20.23
CA ARG A 206 3.26 -2.57 -21.44
C ARG A 206 3.43 -1.35 -22.33
N THR A 207 4.39 -0.47 -22.04
CA THR A 207 4.86 0.48 -23.04
C THR A 207 5.46 -0.32 -24.18
N THR A 208 4.94 -0.15 -25.39
CA THR A 208 5.53 -0.59 -26.65
C THR A 208 6.82 0.20 -26.92
N ARG A 209 7.75 0.19 -25.96
CA ARG A 209 9.13 0.57 -26.22
C ARG A 209 9.81 -0.73 -26.57
N VAL A 210 10.10 -0.87 -27.88
CA VAL A 210 11.15 -1.76 -28.36
C VAL A 210 12.34 -1.54 -27.43
N VAL A 211 12.69 -2.56 -26.65
CA VAL A 211 13.89 -2.53 -25.83
C VAL A 211 15.05 -2.65 -26.81
N ALA A 212 15.47 -1.53 -27.41
CA ALA A 212 16.78 -1.46 -28.02
C ALA A 212 17.78 -1.76 -26.89
N GLY A 213 18.54 -2.84 -27.08
CA GLY A 213 19.32 -3.46 -26.03
C GLY A 213 20.35 -2.52 -25.40
N ALA A 214 20.58 -2.74 -24.12
CA ALA A 214 21.88 -2.55 -23.52
C ALA A 214 22.15 -3.77 -22.64
N ALA A 215 23.31 -4.38 -22.86
CA ALA A 215 23.75 -5.64 -22.32
C ALA A 215 23.63 -5.72 -20.80
N LEU A 216 22.74 -6.59 -20.31
CA LEU A 216 22.89 -7.19 -18.99
C LEU A 216 24.00 -8.24 -19.07
N SER A 217 25.25 -7.80 -19.02
CA SER A 217 26.36 -8.70 -18.72
C SER A 217 27.33 -8.03 -17.75
N LEU A 218 27.14 -8.33 -16.46
CA LEU A 218 28.13 -8.07 -15.41
C LEU A 218 28.90 -9.35 -15.03
N VAL A 219 28.81 -10.43 -15.83
CA VAL A 219 29.40 -11.74 -15.53
C VAL A 219 30.68 -12.03 -16.33
N ALA A 220 31.11 -11.15 -17.25
CA ALA A 220 32.38 -11.32 -17.97
C ALA A 220 33.57 -10.52 -17.40
N ALA A 221 33.35 -9.61 -16.44
CA ALA A 221 34.40 -8.73 -15.92
C ALA A 221 35.21 -9.31 -14.73
N ARG A 222 35.03 -10.59 -14.39
CA ARG A 222 35.75 -11.26 -13.29
C ARG A 222 36.36 -12.62 -13.70
N SER A 223 37.13 -12.67 -14.79
CA SER A 223 37.99 -13.84 -15.09
C SER A 223 39.35 -13.47 -15.70
N ALA A 224 39.94 -12.34 -15.29
CA ALA A 224 41.29 -11.94 -15.72
C ALA A 224 42.20 -11.54 -14.54
N ALA A 225 42.09 -12.24 -13.41
CA ALA A 225 43.02 -12.04 -12.29
C ALA A 225 43.24 -13.36 -11.53
N LEU A 226 43.91 -14.32 -12.17
CA LEU A 226 44.64 -15.42 -11.53
C LEU A 226 45.65 -15.99 -12.53
N ALA A 227 46.65 -15.18 -12.86
CA ALA A 227 47.88 -15.62 -13.52
C ALA A 227 49.02 -14.69 -13.10
N ALA A 228 49.61 -14.98 -11.94
CA ALA A 228 51.01 -14.74 -11.57
C ALA A 228 51.14 -14.91 -10.04
N VAL A 229 51.88 -15.93 -9.60
CA VAL A 229 53.02 -15.84 -8.66
C VAL A 229 53.37 -17.26 -8.19
N ALA A 230 54.62 -17.63 -8.48
CA ALA A 230 55.44 -18.77 -8.02
C ALA A 230 55.05 -20.17 -8.51
#